data_AF-A0A352X3Q9-F1
#
_entry.id   AF-A0A352X3Q9-F1
#
_cell.length_a   1.000
_cell.length_b   1.000
_cell.length_c   1.000
_cell.angle_alpha   90.00
_cell.angle_beta   90.00
_cell.angle_gamma   90.00
#
_symmetry.space_group_name_H-M   'P 1'
#
loop_
_entity.id
_entity.type
_entity.pdbx_description
1 polymer ?
#
loop_
_entity_poly.entity_id
_entity_poly.type
_entity_poly.pdbx_seq_one_letter_code
_entity_poly.pdbx_strand_id
1 'polypeptide(L)'
;MKTAVLQVKPLSVEQIDAAIELDRLCFGGLWTREGYTKELESLHSHLLALETVGEDLTSLCGNQLSEEVTPNSLISTPIATDNSAKILLGLGSFWSILEEAHITILAVH
;
A
#
# COMPACT_ATOMS: atom_id res chain seq x y z
N MET A 1 0.89 -2.35 26.17
CA MET A 1 1.37 -2.42 24.78
C MET A 1 0.18 -2.78 23.90
N LYS A 2 -0.15 -1.99 22.89
CA LYS A 2 -1.19 -2.35 21.91
C LYS A 2 -0.56 -3.33 20.93
N THR A 3 -1.02 -4.57 20.92
CA THR A 3 -0.53 -5.59 19.98
C THR A 3 -1.24 -5.40 18.66
N ALA A 4 -0.50 -5.10 17.60
CA ALA A 4 -1.02 -5.12 16.24
C ALA A 4 -0.76 -6.51 15.63
N VAL A 5 -1.77 -7.11 15.02
CA VAL A 5 -1.60 -8.32 14.22
C VAL A 5 -1.27 -7.88 12.80
N LEU A 6 -0.25 -8.48 12.18
CA LEU A 6 0.10 -8.25 10.79
C LEU A 6 -0.29 -9.47 9.96
N GLN A 7 -0.81 -9.23 8.76
CA GLN A 7 -1.11 -10.27 7.77
C GLN A 7 -0.35 -10.01 6.47
N VAL A 8 0.09 -11.09 5.84
CA VAL A 8 0.60 -11.09 4.47
C VAL A 8 -0.42 -11.79 3.59
N LYS A 9 -0.80 -11.16 2.48
CA LYS A 9 -1.78 -11.70 1.53
C LYS A 9 -1.37 -11.35 0.08
N PRO A 10 -1.88 -12.04 -0.95
CA PRO A 10 -1.73 -11.57 -2.32
C PRO A 10 -2.25 -10.14 -2.49
N LEU A 11 -1.49 -9.30 -3.19
CA LEU A 11 -1.93 -7.95 -3.55
C LEU A 11 -3.12 -8.08 -4.51
N SER A 12 -4.22 -7.37 -4.23
CA SER A 12 -5.39 -7.35 -5.12
C SER A 12 -5.46 -6.06 -5.94
N VAL A 13 -6.27 -6.08 -7.00
CA VAL A 13 -6.42 -4.94 -7.94
C VAL A 13 -6.92 -3.68 -7.23
N GLU A 14 -7.77 -3.84 -6.22
CA GLU A 14 -8.31 -2.74 -5.42
C GLU A 14 -7.23 -2.01 -4.59
N GLN A 15 -6.02 -2.57 -4.52
CA GLN A 15 -4.93 -2.08 -3.68
C GLN A 15 -3.80 -1.44 -4.50
N ILE A 16 -3.94 -1.40 -5.82
CA ILE A 16 -2.92 -0.84 -6.72
C ILE A 16 -2.62 0.62 -6.38
N ASP A 17 -3.62 1.43 -6.06
CA ASP A 17 -3.40 2.84 -5.73
C ASP A 17 -2.57 3.01 -4.44
N ALA A 18 -2.79 2.15 -3.44
CA ALA A 18 -1.98 2.13 -2.22
C ALA A 18 -0.55 1.63 -2.51
N ALA A 19 -0.40 0.65 -3.40
CA ALA A 19 0.92 0.15 -3.81
C ALA A 19 1.72 1.21 -4.57
N ILE A 20 1.08 1.98 -5.46
CA ILE A 20 1.71 3.10 -6.17
C ILE A 20 2.18 4.18 -5.19
N GLU A 21 1.37 4.52 -4.19
CA GLU A 21 1.76 5.52 -3.20
C GLU A 21 2.93 5.02 -2.35
N LEU A 22 2.91 3.74 -1.94
CA LEU A 22 4.01 3.13 -1.21
C LEU A 22 5.29 3.06 -2.07
N ASP A 23 5.18 2.72 -3.34
CA ASP A 23 6.28 2.71 -4.31
C ASP A 23 6.87 4.12 -4.53
N ARG A 24 6.01 5.15 -4.57
CA ARG A 24 6.43 6.55 -4.61
C ARG A 24 7.24 6.93 -3.36
N LEU A 25 6.78 6.51 -2.19
CA LEU A 25 7.43 6.81 -0.91
C LEU A 25 8.78 6.08 -0.76
N CYS A 26 8.86 4.81 -1.14
CA CYS A 26 10.06 3.98 -0.93
C CYS A 26 11.07 4.06 -2.08
N PHE A 27 10.59 4.15 -3.33
CA PHE A 27 11.42 3.99 -4.53
C PHE A 27 11.33 5.15 -5.51
N GLY A 28 10.53 6.18 -5.20
CA GLY A 28 10.38 7.36 -6.07
C GLY A 28 9.49 7.12 -7.28
N GLY A 29 8.62 6.11 -7.27
CA GLY A 29 7.71 5.81 -8.37
C GLY A 29 8.35 4.91 -9.42
N LEU A 30 9.04 3.86 -8.96
CA LEU A 30 9.70 2.87 -9.80
C LEU A 30 8.71 2.20 -10.77
N TRP A 31 7.48 1.93 -10.32
CA TRP A 31 6.44 1.25 -11.10
C TRP A 31 5.25 2.13 -11.40
N THR A 32 4.71 2.00 -12.62
CA THR A 32 3.44 2.63 -13.00
C THR A 32 2.25 1.74 -12.62
N ARG A 33 1.04 2.31 -12.66
CA ARG A 33 -0.20 1.55 -12.50
C ARG A 33 -0.28 0.37 -13.46
N GLU A 34 0.05 0.59 -14.72
CA GLU A 34 0.04 -0.43 -15.77
C GLU A 34 1.07 -1.54 -15.48
N GLY A 35 2.21 -1.17 -14.89
CA GLY A 35 3.22 -2.12 -14.41
C GLY A 35 2.66 -3.05 -13.34
N TYR A 36 2.06 -2.48 -12.28
CA TYR A 36 1.39 -3.27 -11.25
C TYR A 36 0.29 -4.18 -11.81
N THR A 37 -0.57 -3.66 -12.68
CA THR A 37 -1.64 -4.46 -13.30
C THR A 37 -1.06 -5.63 -14.10
N LYS A 38 -0.04 -5.38 -14.93
CA LYS A 38 0.59 -6.43 -15.74
C LYS A 38 1.21 -7.53 -14.87
N GLU A 39 1.86 -7.16 -13.77
CA GLU A 39 2.48 -8.13 -12.86
C GLU A 39 1.44 -8.88 -12.01
N LEU A 40 0.27 -8.30 -11.72
CA LEU A 40 -0.85 -9.03 -11.11
C LEU A 40 -1.47 -10.06 -12.06
N GLU A 41 -1.47 -9.78 -13.37
CA GLU A 41 -2.03 -10.67 -14.40
C GLU A 41 -1.06 -11.77 -14.86
N SER A 42 0.23 -11.63 -14.55
CA SER A 42 1.24 -12.58 -14.98
C SER A 42 1.26 -13.85 -14.12
N LEU A 43 1.31 -15.00 -14.78
CA LEU A 43 1.45 -16.31 -14.11
C LEU A 43 2.86 -16.55 -13.53
N HIS A 44 3.80 -15.67 -13.85
CA HIS A 44 5.22 -15.79 -13.46
C HIS A 44 5.57 -14.82 -12.33
N SER A 45 4.60 -14.07 -11.81
CA SER A 45 4.81 -13.06 -10.77
C SER A 45 3.79 -13.25 -9.68
N HIS A 46 4.20 -12.97 -8.46
CA HIS A 46 3.30 -12.92 -7.32
C HIS A 46 3.62 -11.68 -6.50
N LEU A 47 2.60 -10.85 -6.31
CA LEU A 47 2.68 -9.64 -5.51
C LEU A 47 2.01 -9.91 -4.16
N LEU A 48 2.68 -9.49 -3.09
CA LEU A 48 2.26 -9.68 -1.70
C LEU A 48 2.10 -8.32 -1.03
N ALA A 49 1.02 -8.18 -0.27
CA ALA A 49 0.70 -7.05 0.57
C ALA A 49 0.89 -7.42 2.05
N LEU A 50 1.59 -6.56 2.80
CA LEU A 50 1.65 -6.59 4.25
C LEU A 50 0.67 -5.55 4.82
N GLU A 51 -0.24 -6.01 5.66
CA GLU A 51 -1.30 -5.17 6.25
C GLU A 51 -1.46 -5.44 7.73
N THR A 52 -2.00 -4.47 8.46
CA THR A 52 -2.47 -4.70 9.83
C THR A 52 -3.86 -5.33 9.83
N VAL A 53 -4.07 -6.31 10.72
CA VAL A 53 -5.38 -6.85 11.09
C VAL A 53 -5.72 -6.32 12.47
N GLY A 54 -6.67 -5.40 12.54
CA GLY A 54 -7.14 -4.87 13.82
C GLY A 54 -8.29 -3.91 13.63
N GLU A 55 -9.28 -4.01 14.50
CA GLU A 55 -10.32 -2.98 14.65
C GLU A 55 -9.65 -1.70 15.19
N ASP A 56 -9.92 -0.57 14.54
CA ASP A 56 -9.40 0.78 14.81
C ASP A 56 -7.90 1.06 14.54
N LEU A 57 -7.56 1.19 13.25
CA LEU A 57 -6.34 1.87 12.77
C LEU A 57 -6.43 3.41 12.80
N THR A 58 -7.62 3.96 13.08
CA THR A 58 -7.87 5.39 13.32
C THR A 58 -6.94 5.99 14.38
N SER A 59 -6.38 5.15 15.27
CA SER A 59 -5.46 5.55 16.34
C SER A 59 -3.97 5.55 15.99
N LEU A 60 -3.55 5.00 14.83
CA LEU A 60 -2.15 5.03 14.38
C LEU A 60 -1.86 6.24 13.49
N CYS A 61 -2.90 6.79 12.85
CA CYS A 61 -2.84 8.07 12.18
C CYS A 61 -2.77 9.16 13.27
N GLY A 62 -1.56 9.61 13.59
CA GLY A 62 -1.36 10.73 14.51
C GLY A 62 -2.09 11.97 14.01
N ASN A 63 -2.97 12.52 14.84
CA ASN A 63 -3.56 13.84 14.66
C ASN A 63 -2.44 14.90 14.59
N GLN A 64 -2.16 15.40 13.39
CA GLN A 64 -1.63 16.75 13.17
C GLN A 64 -2.58 17.47 12.21
N LEU A 65 -3.84 17.60 12.63
CA LEU A 65 -4.73 18.68 12.21
C LEU A 65 -4.72 19.72 13.33
N SER A 66 -3.69 20.55 13.39
CA SER A 66 -3.84 21.88 13.97
C SER A 66 -4.45 22.77 12.90
N GLU A 67 -5.72 23.08 13.09
CA GLU A 67 -6.52 23.98 12.28
C GLU A 67 -5.84 25.36 12.16
N GLU A 68 -5.42 25.74 10.97
CA GLU A 68 -5.37 27.14 10.58
C GLU A 68 -6.02 27.29 9.19
N VAL A 69 -7.30 27.67 9.24
CA VAL A 69 -8.16 27.87 8.08
C VAL A 69 -7.69 29.10 7.31
N THR A 70 -7.25 28.92 6.05
CA THR A 70 -7.23 30.01 5.06
C THR A 70 -8.04 29.60 3.83
N PRO A 71 -8.82 30.51 3.20
CA PRO A 71 -9.93 30.10 2.34
C PRO A 71 -9.55 29.78 0.88
N ASN A 72 -8.26 29.68 0.52
CA ASN A 72 -7.82 29.56 -0.87
C ASN A 72 -6.81 28.42 -1.09
N SER A 73 -7.28 27.17 -0.98
CA SER A 73 -6.62 26.03 -1.62
C SER A 73 -7.71 25.15 -2.22
N LEU A 74 -7.82 25.21 -3.55
CA LEU A 74 -8.76 24.40 -4.31
C LEU A 74 -8.37 22.92 -4.20
N ILE A 75 -9.22 22.19 -3.47
CA ILE A 75 -9.51 20.76 -3.62
C ILE A 75 -8.36 19.82 -3.19
N SER A 76 -8.14 19.71 -1.88
CA SER A 76 -7.84 18.42 -1.26
C SER A 76 -9.18 17.81 -0.86
N THR A 77 -9.75 16.93 -1.68
CA THR A 77 -10.94 16.17 -1.27
C THR A 77 -10.54 15.11 -0.25
N PRO A 78 -11.15 15.11 0.96
CA PRO A 78 -11.12 13.95 1.83
C PRO A 78 -12.21 12.99 1.31
N ILE A 79 -11.84 11.98 0.54
CA ILE A 79 -12.75 10.87 0.28
C ILE A 79 -12.63 9.92 1.45
N ALA A 80 -13.39 10.23 2.50
CA ALA A 80 -13.81 9.23 3.47
C ALA A 80 -14.82 8.32 2.77
N THR A 81 -14.37 7.14 2.36
CA THR A 81 -15.27 6.01 2.09
C THR A 81 -14.96 4.92 3.09
N ASP A 82 -15.96 4.69 3.94
CA ASP A 82 -16.14 3.60 4.89
C ASP A 82 -15.64 2.26 4.33
N ASN A 83 -14.47 1.85 4.77
CA ASN A 83 -13.88 0.54 4.56
C ASN A 83 -12.98 0.36 5.77
N SER A 84 -13.19 -0.68 6.58
CA SER A 84 -12.29 -1.07 7.68
C SER A 84 -10.86 -0.73 7.27
N ALA A 85 -10.30 0.35 7.84
CA ALA A 85 -9.14 1.01 7.25
C ALA A 85 -8.00 -0.01 7.26
N LYS A 86 -7.68 -0.59 6.10
CA LYS A 86 -6.57 -1.53 5.94
C LYS A 86 -5.45 -0.72 5.34
N ILE A 87 -4.46 -0.42 6.17
CA ILE A 87 -3.28 0.29 5.73
C ILE A 87 -2.32 -0.73 5.12
N LEU A 88 -1.96 -0.53 3.85
CA LEU A 88 -0.88 -1.26 3.21
C LEU A 88 0.43 -0.75 3.79
N LEU A 89 1.07 -1.55 4.63
CA LEU A 89 2.34 -1.21 5.29
C LEU A 89 3.55 -1.65 4.49
N GLY A 90 3.37 -2.66 3.64
CA GLY A 90 4.46 -3.16 2.84
C GLY A 90 4.02 -3.88 1.58
N LEU A 91 4.94 -3.94 0.63
CA LEU A 91 4.77 -4.62 -0.65
C LEU A 91 5.95 -5.54 -0.89
N GLY A 92 5.66 -6.77 -1.32
CA GLY A 92 6.59 -7.79 -1.78
C GLY A 92 6.32 -8.18 -3.22
N SER A 93 7.35 -8.40 -4.03
CA SER A 93 7.22 -9.08 -5.34
C SER A 93 8.14 -10.30 -5.40
N PHE A 94 7.73 -11.36 -6.09
CA PHE A 94 8.66 -12.40 -6.54
C PHE A 94 8.29 -12.87 -7.95
N TRP A 95 9.33 -13.18 -8.73
CA TRP A 95 9.19 -13.66 -10.11
C TRP A 95 9.78 -15.06 -10.26
N SER A 96 9.04 -15.93 -10.92
CA SER A 96 9.52 -17.23 -11.39
C SER A 96 10.37 -17.02 -12.65
N ILE A 97 11.68 -17.13 -12.51
CA ILE A 97 12.63 -17.11 -13.64
C ILE A 97 13.33 -18.48 -13.65
N LEU A 98 12.88 -19.44 -14.47
CA LEU A 98 13.46 -20.81 -14.51
C LEU A 98 13.42 -21.52 -13.14
N GLU A 99 14.40 -22.37 -12.81
CA GLU A 99 14.49 -23.16 -11.56
C GLU A 99 14.80 -22.33 -10.29
N GLU A 100 14.94 -21.01 -10.39
CA GLU A 100 15.30 -20.14 -9.27
C GLU A 100 14.52 -18.81 -9.31
N ALA A 101 13.70 -18.55 -8.30
CA ALA A 101 12.89 -17.33 -8.22
C ALA A 101 13.53 -16.29 -7.29
N HIS A 102 14.28 -15.33 -7.83
CA HIS A 102 14.85 -14.22 -7.05
C HIS A 102 14.69 -12.88 -7.77
N ILE A 103 13.87 -11.99 -7.20
CA ILE A 103 14.13 -10.58 -6.83
C ILE A 103 12.94 -10.18 -5.96
N THR A 104 13.22 -9.69 -4.76
CA THR A 104 12.21 -9.21 -3.81
C THR A 104 12.27 -7.69 -3.76
N ILE A 105 11.28 -7.00 -4.35
CA ILE A 105 11.03 -5.61 -3.98
C ILE A 105 10.33 -5.64 -2.63
N LEU A 106 10.96 -5.11 -1.57
CA LEU A 106 10.34 -4.94 -0.26
C LEU A 106 10.25 -3.46 0.06
N ALA A 107 9.05 -2.89 -0.02
CA ALA A 107 8.75 -1.56 0.51
C ALA A 107 8.14 -1.72 1.91
N VAL A 108 8.61 -0.93 2.88
CA VAL A 108 7.97 -0.75 4.19
C VAL A 108 8.12 0.73 4.56
N HIS A 109 7.01 1.41 4.89
CA HIS A 109 6.98 2.82 5.26
C HIS A 109 6.11 3.07 6.49
#